data_AF-A0A355I9G8-F1
#
_entry.id   AF-A0A355I9G8-F1
#
_cell.length_a   1.000
_cell.length_b   1.000
_cell.length_c   1.000
_cell.angle_alpha   90.00
_cell.angle_beta   90.00
_cell.angle_gamma   90.00
#
_symmetry.space_group_name_H-M   'P 1'
#
loop_
_entity.id
_entity.type
_entity.pdbx_description
1 polymer ?
#
loop_
_entity_poly.entity_id
_entity_poly.type
_entity_poly.pdbx_seq_one_letter_code
_entity_poly.pdbx_strand_id
1 'polypeptide(L)' 'GFSGHGFMHGPITGVLMSEIISGRPTSVDVSMLDMGRFERGDLFIEPSVV' A
#
# COMPACT_ATOMS: atom_id res chain seq x y z
N GLY A 1 2.21 2.94 -5.94
CA GLY A 1 2.06 2.40 -7.30
C GLY A 1 1.97 0.90 -7.22
N PHE A 2 1.20 0.24 -8.09
CA PHE A 2 0.89 -1.20 -7.99
C PHE A 2 1.69 -2.10 -8.94
N SER A 3 2.78 -1.59 -9.53
CA SER A 3 3.72 -2.38 -10.34
C SER A 3 3.05 -3.29 -11.39
N GLY A 4 1.98 -2.86 -12.06
CA GLY A 4 1.27 -3.65 -13.08
C GLY A 4 0.24 -4.68 -12.57
N HIS A 5 0.12 -4.90 -11.26
CA HIS A 5 -0.74 -5.96 -10.68
C HIS A 5 -1.87 -5.43 -9.77
N GLY A 6 -2.20 -4.14 -9.88
CA GLY A 6 -3.18 -3.49 -9.00
C GLY A 6 -4.59 -4.06 -9.07
N PHE A 7 -4.98 -4.71 -10.17
CA PHE A 7 -6.30 -5.32 -10.31
C PHE A 7 -6.54 -6.43 -9.27
N MET A 8 -5.52 -7.25 -8.99
CA MET A 8 -5.59 -8.31 -7.97
C MET A 8 -5.88 -7.74 -6.58
N HIS A 9 -5.32 -6.58 -6.28
CA HIS A 9 -5.44 -5.92 -4.97
C HIS A 9 -6.59 -4.91 -4.88
N GLY A 10 -7.31 -4.67 -5.98
CA GLY A 10 -8.37 -3.65 -6.05
C GLY A 10 -9.40 -3.73 -4.93
N PRO A 11 -10.01 -4.90 -4.65
CA PRO A 11 -11.02 -5.04 -3.62
C PRO A 11 -10.53 -4.63 -2.22
N ILE A 12 -9.38 -5.17 -1.77
CA ILE A 12 -8.85 -4.86 -0.44
C ILE A 12 -8.30 -3.42 -0.35
N THR A 13 -7.73 -2.91 -1.45
CA THR A 13 -7.26 -1.52 -1.52
C THR A 13 -8.42 -0.55 -1.27
N GLY A 14 -9.59 -0.78 -1.86
CA GLY A 14 -10.76 0.07 -1.65
C GLY A 14 -11.20 0.12 -0.18
N VAL A 15 -11.22 -1.03 0.51
CA VAL A 15 -11.52 -1.13 1.94
C VAL A 15 -10.50 -0.34 2.76
N LEU A 16 -9.21 -0.59 2.57
CA LEU A 16 -8.14 0.07 3.32
C LEU A 16 -8.15 1.59 3.10
N MET A 17 -8.37 2.04 1.86
CA MET A 17 -8.52 3.47 1.56
C MET A 17 -9.72 4.09 2.29
N SER A 18 -10.85 3.40 2.36
CA SER A 18 -12.02 3.87 3.10
C SER A 18 -11.74 4.01 4.60
N GLU A 19 -10.98 3.08 5.18
CA GLU A 19 -10.59 3.10 6.58
C GLU A 19 -9.65 4.27 6.88
N ILE A 20 -8.60 4.43 6.06
CA ILE A 20 -7.62 5.53 6.18
C ILE A 20 -8.30 6.89 6.09
N ILE A 21 -9.13 7.12 5.06
CA ILE A 21 -9.81 8.40 4.85
C ILE A 21 -10.79 8.71 6.00
N SER A 22 -11.40 7.67 6.58
CA SER A 22 -12.31 7.81 7.72
C SER A 22 -11.60 7.90 9.08
N GLY A 23 -10.26 7.89 9.12
CA GLY A 23 -9.48 7.89 10.36
C GLY A 23 -9.65 6.62 11.20
N ARG A 24 -10.06 5.51 10.58
CA ARG A 24 -10.22 4.21 11.24
C ARG A 24 -8.91 3.43 11.19
N PRO A 25 -8.66 2.53 12.15
CA PRO A 25 -7.56 1.57 12.03
C PRO A 25 -7.76 0.72 10.78
N THR A 26 -6.66 0.46 10.07
CA THR A 26 -6.68 -0.39 8.89
C THR A 26 -6.87 -1.86 9.28
N SER A 27 -7.68 -2.58 8.50
CA SER A 27 -7.92 -4.01 8.69
C SER A 27 -6.67 -4.88 8.41
N VAL A 28 -5.72 -4.35 7.63
CA VAL A 28 -4.41 -4.94 7.35
C VAL A 28 -3.35 -3.87 7.59
N ASP A 29 -2.21 -4.24 8.16
CA ASP A 29 -1.07 -3.32 8.31
C ASP A 29 -0.44 -3.03 6.94
N VAL A 30 -0.48 -1.76 6.54
CA VAL A 30 0.13 -1.25 5.30
C VAL A 30 1.16 -0.16 5.59
N SER A 31 1.64 -0.06 6.83
CA SER A 31 2.60 0.96 7.25
C SER A 31 3.89 0.97 6.42
N MET A 32 4.35 -0.20 5.94
CA MET A 32 5.51 -0.33 5.05
C MET A 32 5.32 0.29 3.65
N LEU A 33 4.10 0.66 3.28
CA LEU A 33 3.74 1.25 1.98
C LEU A 33 3.46 2.75 2.06
N ASP A 34 3.77 3.40 3.19
CA ASP A 34 3.55 4.83 3.39
C ASP A 34 4.42 5.71 2.47
N MET A 35 4.02 6.97 2.30
CA MET A 35 4.76 7.90 1.46
C MET A 35 6.13 8.29 2.03
N GLY A 36 6.30 8.31 3.36
CA GLY A 36 7.55 8.66 4.01
C GLY A 36 8.66 7.62 3.84
N ARG A 37 8.32 6.40 3.40
CA ARG A 37 9.30 5.33 3.15
C ARG A 37 10.42 5.75 2.19
N PHE A 38 10.14 6.64 1.24
CA PHE A 38 11.14 7.13 0.29
C PHE A 38 12.17 8.05 0.95
N GLU A 39 11.73 8.90 1.88
CA GLU A 39 12.61 9.78 2.64
C GLU A 39 13.48 8.98 3.62
N ARG A 40 12.89 7.97 4.27
CA ARG A 40 13.61 7.08 5.20
C ARG A 40 14.57 6.10 4.50
N GLY A 41 14.41 5.89 3.20
CA GLY A 41 15.16 4.86 2.45
C GLY A 41 14.63 3.44 2.62
N ASP A 42 13.43 3.28 3.19
CA ASP A 42 12.73 2.01 3.39
C ASP A 42 12.10 1.53 2.06
N LEU A 43 12.96 1.28 1.06
CA LEU A 43 12.52 0.89 -0.27
C LEU A 43 12.10 -0.59 -0.27
N PHE A 44 10.87 -0.83 -0.71
CA PHE A 44 10.39 -2.18 -1.00
C PHE A 44 10.67 -2.49 -2.47
N ILE A 45 11.68 -3.34 -2.72
CA ILE A 45 12.03 -3.80 -4.07
C ILE A 45 11.26 -5.08 -4.35
N GLU A 46 10.39 -5.03 -5.35
CA GLU A 46 9.56 -6.16 -5.76
C GLU A 46 10.28 -6.94 -6.87
N PRO A 47 10.80 -8.16 -6.59
CA PRO A 47 11.62 -8.89 -7.57
C PRO A 47 10.83 -9.39 -8.78
N SER A 48 9.50 -9.45 -8.66
CA SER A 48 8.60 -9.90 -9.73
C SER A 48 8.29 -8.84 -10.78
N VAL A 49 8.75 -7.59 -10.57
CA VAL A 49 8.53 -6.48 -11.50
C VAL A 49 9.80 -5.64 -11.54
N VAL A 50 10.58 -5.77 -12.62
CA VAL A 50 11.81 -5.02 -12.89
C VAL A 50 11.67 -4.16 -14.13
#